data_AF-A0AAV1CFE6-F1
#
_entry.id   AF-A0AAV1CFE6-F1
#
_cell.length_a   1.000
_cell.length_b   1.000
_cell.length_c   1.000
_cell.angle_alpha   90.00
_cell.angle_beta   90.00
_cell.angle_gamma   90.00
#
_symmetry.space_group_name_H-M   'P 1'
#
loop_
_entity.id
_entity.type
_entity.pdbx_description
1 polymer ?
#
loop_
_entity_poly.entity_id
_entity_poly.type
_entity_poly.pdbx_seq_one_letter_code
_entity_poly.pdbx_strand_id
1 'polypeptide(L)'
;MWKEYAHFEMRNGCLSRARLAWLNSLQCCPHVGELWKEHIQMEEHVGNFQDIGLIFEQWMKEQPSKEGWLSYIEFELRYSRVESARGIFERFVEWSPKNCYAWIEYAALERSLGEIERARSIFERAFDQPKLEMADLLWKAYVDFSKSCLGEVSDVDQLLRKRRTELEAKDFPWMMDLKDTPPA
;
A
#
# COMPACT_ATOMS: atom_id res chain seq x y z
N MET A 1 0.02 30.53 -4.28
CA MET A 1 0.56 31.44 -3.25
C MET A 1 1.63 30.79 -2.37
N TRP A 2 1.34 29.88 -1.42
CA TRP A 2 2.41 29.28 -0.58
C TRP A 2 3.37 28.37 -1.34
N LYS A 3 2.87 27.51 -2.25
CA LYS A 3 3.71 26.67 -3.14
C LYS A 3 4.71 27.51 -3.94
N GLU A 4 4.22 28.53 -4.64
CA GLU A 4 5.06 29.44 -5.45
C GLU A 4 6.07 30.20 -4.60
N TYR A 5 5.65 30.66 -3.40
CA TYR A 5 6.53 31.34 -2.46
C TYR A 5 7.64 30.40 -1.94
N ALA A 6 7.30 29.16 -1.57
CA ALA A 6 8.27 28.18 -1.12
C ALA A 6 9.29 27.86 -2.22
N HIS A 7 8.85 27.63 -3.47
CA HIS A 7 9.77 27.44 -4.60
C HIS A 7 10.65 28.67 -4.88
N PHE A 8 10.11 29.89 -4.71
CA PHE A 8 10.89 31.12 -4.83
C PHE A 8 12.00 31.19 -3.77
N GLU A 9 11.68 30.92 -2.51
CA GLU A 9 12.65 30.89 -1.42
C GLU A 9 13.70 29.78 -1.60
N MET A 10 13.31 28.62 -2.15
CA MET A 10 14.24 27.55 -2.53
C MET A 10 15.25 28.01 -3.58
N ARG A 11 14.79 28.72 -4.63
CA ARG A 11 15.68 29.28 -5.67
C ARG A 11 16.65 30.32 -5.10
N ASN A 12 16.23 31.05 -4.07
CA ASN A 12 17.04 32.05 -3.38
C ASN A 12 17.95 31.46 -2.28
N GLY A 13 17.93 30.14 -2.08
CA GLY A 13 18.77 29.44 -1.10
C GLY A 13 18.36 29.62 0.37
N CYS A 14 17.21 30.25 0.65
CA CYS A 14 16.73 30.49 2.01
C CYS A 14 15.89 29.30 2.52
N LEU A 15 16.54 28.17 2.78
CA LEU A 15 15.88 26.90 3.16
C LEU A 15 14.99 27.01 4.40
N SER A 16 15.39 27.79 5.42
CA SER A 16 14.58 27.99 6.63
C SER A 16 13.23 28.69 6.34
N ARG A 17 13.20 29.62 5.39
CA ARG A 17 11.97 30.31 4.99
C ARG A 17 11.10 29.41 4.12
N ALA A 18 11.72 28.62 3.24
CA ALA A 18 11.01 27.61 2.45
C ALA A 18 10.32 26.59 3.37
N ARG A 19 11.00 26.07 4.40
CA ARG A 19 10.40 25.19 5.43
C ARG A 19 9.20 25.83 6.11
N LEU A 20 9.35 27.07 6.58
CA LEU A 20 8.24 27.78 7.23
C LEU A 20 7.06 27.97 6.29
N ALA A 21 7.32 28.29 5.01
CA ALA A 21 6.27 28.41 4.00
C ALA A 21 5.52 27.09 3.76
N TRP A 22 6.25 25.96 3.73
CA TRP A 22 5.62 24.64 3.64
C TRP A 22 4.83 24.28 4.89
N LEU A 23 5.38 24.48 6.09
CA LEU A 23 4.67 24.23 7.35
C LEU A 23 3.39 25.06 7.45
N ASN A 24 3.43 26.34 7.09
CA ASN A 24 2.24 27.19 7.03
C ASN A 24 1.23 26.68 5.99
N SER A 25 1.71 26.20 4.83
CA SER A 25 0.85 25.63 3.80
C SER A 25 0.15 24.35 4.29
N LEU A 26 0.87 23.49 4.99
CA LEU A 26 0.34 22.25 5.57
C LEU A 26 -0.64 22.53 6.71
N GLN A 27 -0.39 23.57 7.51
CA GLN A 27 -1.32 23.99 8.56
C GLN A 27 -2.66 24.48 7.99
N CYS A 28 -2.64 25.22 6.88
CA CYS A 28 -3.87 25.68 6.23
C CYS A 28 -4.60 24.54 5.51
N CYS A 29 -3.87 23.64 4.86
CA CYS A 29 -4.42 22.63 3.97
C CYS A 29 -3.79 21.24 4.20
N PRO A 30 -4.03 20.59 5.35
CA PRO A 30 -3.39 19.31 5.67
C PRO A 30 -3.90 18.15 4.81
N HIS A 31 -5.08 18.30 4.20
CA HIS A 31 -5.73 17.26 3.37
C HIS A 31 -5.15 17.12 1.96
N VAL A 32 -4.27 18.04 1.54
CA VAL A 32 -3.72 18.03 0.18
C VAL A 32 -2.41 17.25 0.18
N GLY A 33 -2.47 15.96 -0.17
CA GLY A 33 -1.30 15.07 -0.23
C GLY A 33 -0.16 15.57 -1.13
N GLU A 34 -0.47 16.35 -2.18
CA GLU A 34 0.54 16.95 -3.04
C GLU A 34 1.48 17.90 -2.27
N LEU A 35 0.95 18.67 -1.31
CA LEU A 35 1.78 19.60 -0.50
C LEU A 35 2.79 18.85 0.37
N TRP A 36 2.39 17.70 0.92
CA TRP A 36 3.29 16.84 1.69
C TRP A 36 4.42 16.29 0.81
N LYS A 37 4.10 15.81 -0.40
CA LYS A 37 5.09 15.30 -1.35
C LYS A 37 6.11 16.37 -1.74
N GLU A 38 5.67 17.58 -2.04
CA GLU A 38 6.55 18.70 -2.40
C GLU A 38 7.45 19.13 -1.23
N HIS A 39 6.91 19.13 0.00
CA HIS A 39 7.71 19.40 1.20
C HIS A 39 8.80 18.32 1.40
N ILE A 40 8.44 17.05 1.23
CA ILE A 40 9.36 15.92 1.35
C ILE A 40 10.45 15.98 0.27
N GLN A 41 10.08 16.27 -0.98
CA GLN A 41 11.04 16.46 -2.07
C GLN A 41 12.03 17.60 -1.79
N MET A 42 11.56 18.69 -1.18
CA MET A 42 12.45 19.76 -0.73
C MET A 42 13.45 19.27 0.31
N GLU A 43 13.01 18.55 1.34
CA GLU A 43 13.92 17.99 2.36
C GLU A 43 14.87 16.92 1.80
N GLU A 44 14.43 16.14 0.80
CA GLU A 44 15.30 15.22 0.04
C GLU A 44 16.42 15.98 -0.67
N HIS A 45 16.10 17.10 -1.32
CA HIS A 45 17.11 17.95 -1.99
C HIS A 45 18.09 18.60 -1.01
N VAL A 46 17.64 18.90 0.21
CA VAL A 46 18.50 19.43 1.28
C VAL A 46 19.37 18.34 1.90
N GLY A 47 18.98 17.07 1.79
CA GLY A 47 19.69 15.91 2.35
C GLY A 47 19.34 15.63 3.81
N ASN A 48 18.23 16.19 4.33
CA ASN A 48 17.79 16.02 5.71
C ASN A 48 16.96 14.74 5.90
N PHE A 49 17.59 13.57 5.76
CA PHE A 49 16.89 12.28 5.79
C PHE A 49 16.23 11.93 7.14
N GLN A 50 16.68 12.53 8.24
CA GLN A 50 16.11 12.30 9.57
C GLN A 50 14.73 12.95 9.72
N ASP A 51 14.58 14.16 9.19
CA ASP A 51 13.35 14.94 9.30
C ASP A 51 12.25 14.37 8.40
N ILE A 52 12.61 13.77 7.26
CA ILE A 52 11.65 13.19 6.30
C ILE A 52 10.78 12.11 6.95
N GLY A 53 11.36 11.23 7.77
CA GLY A 53 10.60 10.20 8.49
C GLY A 53 9.57 10.83 9.45
N LEU A 54 9.94 11.92 10.13
CA LEU A 54 9.02 12.64 11.03
C LEU A 54 7.89 13.33 10.25
N ILE A 55 8.19 13.87 9.07
CA ILE A 55 7.20 14.49 8.18
C ILE A 55 6.20 13.45 7.68
N PHE A 56 6.66 12.25 7.30
CA PHE A 56 5.78 11.14 6.95
C PHE A 56 4.90 10.70 8.12
N GLU A 57 5.47 10.55 9.33
CA GLU A 57 4.68 10.21 10.52
C GLU A 57 3.64 11.29 10.85
N GLN A 58 3.98 12.57 10.65
CA GLN A 58 3.03 13.67 10.80
C GLN A 58 1.92 13.57 9.73
N TRP A 59 2.27 13.30 8.48
CA TRP A 59 1.30 13.14 7.41
C TRP A 59 0.30 12.01 7.71
N MET A 60 0.77 10.87 8.21
CA MET A 60 -0.12 9.75 8.59
C MET A 60 -1.04 10.08 9.76
N LYS A 61 -0.61 10.94 10.68
CA LYS A 61 -1.45 11.41 11.81
C LYS A 61 -2.55 12.35 11.35
N GLU A 62 -2.22 13.28 10.46
CA GLU A 62 -3.17 14.27 9.96
C GLU A 62 -4.17 13.64 8.98
N GLN A 63 -3.66 12.84 8.03
CA GLN A 63 -4.49 12.20 7.01
C GLN A 63 -3.86 10.89 6.51
N PRO A 64 -4.23 9.73 7.10
CA PRO A 64 -3.84 8.46 6.53
C PRO A 64 -4.58 8.26 5.20
N SER A 65 -3.82 8.19 4.10
CA SER A 65 -4.35 7.98 2.75
C SER A 65 -3.54 6.90 2.06
N LYS A 66 -4.17 6.17 1.11
CA LYS A 66 -3.46 5.16 0.32
C LYS A 66 -2.20 5.72 -0.34
N GLU A 67 -2.30 6.96 -0.83
CA GLU A 67 -1.20 7.63 -1.53
C GLU A 67 -0.08 8.02 -0.57
N GLY A 68 -0.43 8.46 0.64
CA GLY A 68 0.55 8.74 1.68
C GLY A 68 1.33 7.49 2.07
N TRP A 69 0.64 6.38 2.36
CA TRP A 69 1.28 5.11 2.72
C TRP A 69 2.20 4.60 1.62
N LEU A 70 1.74 4.59 0.36
CA LEU A 70 2.56 4.18 -0.78
C LEU A 70 3.77 5.09 -0.98
N SER A 71 3.62 6.41 -0.87
CA SER A 71 4.75 7.34 -0.95
C SER A 71 5.77 7.15 0.17
N TYR A 72 5.32 6.80 1.39
CA TYR A 72 6.23 6.52 2.49
C TYR A 72 7.03 5.23 2.26
N ILE A 73 6.35 4.18 1.80
CA ILE A 73 6.99 2.91 1.44
C ILE A 73 8.00 3.12 0.30
N GLU A 74 7.61 3.82 -0.78
CA GLU A 74 8.49 4.09 -1.91
C GLU A 74 9.76 4.84 -1.48
N PHE A 75 9.61 5.81 -0.57
CA PHE A 75 10.74 6.52 0.03
C PHE A 75 11.69 5.55 0.77
N GLU A 76 11.19 4.74 1.71
CA GLU A 76 12.05 3.83 2.48
C GLU A 76 12.73 2.77 1.58
N LEU A 77 12.04 2.29 0.54
CA LEU A 77 12.60 1.35 -0.44
C LEU A 77 13.71 2.00 -1.27
N ARG A 78 13.57 3.28 -1.65
CA ARG A 78 14.59 4.03 -2.39
C ARG A 78 15.93 4.10 -1.63
N TYR A 79 15.87 4.18 -0.30
CA TYR A 79 17.05 4.18 0.57
C TYR A 79 17.42 2.79 1.09
N SER A 80 16.91 1.72 0.47
CA SER A 80 17.20 0.31 0.81
C SER A 80 16.90 -0.06 2.27
N ARG A 81 15.96 0.64 2.92
CA ARG A 81 15.51 0.35 4.29
C ARG A 81 14.33 -0.60 4.27
N VAL A 82 14.59 -1.82 3.79
CA VAL A 82 13.57 -2.84 3.58
C VAL A 82 12.80 -3.18 4.86
N GLU A 83 13.50 -3.26 6.01
CA GLU A 83 12.85 -3.60 7.28
C GLU A 83 11.90 -2.51 7.78
N SER A 84 12.26 -1.24 7.58
CA SER A 84 11.37 -0.10 7.85
C SER A 84 10.15 -0.14 6.92
N ALA A 85 10.36 -0.41 5.63
CA ALA A 85 9.27 -0.53 4.65
C ALA A 85 8.29 -1.64 5.02
N ARG A 86 8.76 -2.78 5.53
CA ARG A 86 7.90 -3.86 6.07
C ARG A 86 7.04 -3.38 7.23
N GLY A 87 7.65 -2.71 8.22
CA GLY A 87 6.91 -2.16 9.35
C GLY A 87 5.82 -1.17 8.94
N ILE A 88 6.08 -0.38 7.89
CA ILE A 88 5.09 0.56 7.33
C ILE A 88 3.98 -0.20 6.58
N PHE A 89 4.31 -1.25 5.82
CA PHE A 89 3.32 -2.11 5.16
C PHE A 89 2.39 -2.81 6.15
N GLU A 90 2.92 -3.34 7.26
CA GLU A 90 2.09 -3.92 8.32
C GLU A 90 1.10 -2.90 8.87
N ARG A 91 1.57 -1.68 9.18
CA ARG A 91 0.68 -0.58 9.62
C ARG A 91 -0.35 -0.19 8.55
N PHE A 92 0.03 -0.19 7.28
CA PHE A 92 -0.87 0.15 6.18
C PHE A 92 -2.00 -0.87 6.04
N VAL A 93 -1.65 -2.15 6.17
CA VAL A 93 -2.61 -3.26 6.14
C VAL A 93 -3.50 -3.28 7.38
N GLU A 94 -2.97 -2.97 8.57
CA GLU A 94 -3.77 -2.80 9.79
C GLU A 94 -4.75 -1.63 9.69
N TRP A 95 -4.34 -0.53 9.05
CA TRP A 95 -5.19 0.62 8.82
C TRP A 95 -6.31 0.32 7.81
N SER A 96 -6.02 -0.46 6.76
CA SER A 96 -6.99 -0.82 5.72
C SER A 96 -7.01 -2.32 5.42
N PRO A 97 -7.50 -3.16 6.35
CA PRO A 97 -7.46 -4.62 6.19
C PRO A 97 -8.37 -5.10 5.06
N LYS A 98 -9.37 -4.30 4.68
CA LYS A 98 -10.31 -4.59 3.60
C LYS A 98 -9.75 -4.33 2.21
N ASN A 99 -8.71 -3.50 2.11
CA ASN A 99 -8.16 -3.06 0.84
C ASN A 99 -7.24 -4.13 0.26
N CYS A 100 -7.74 -4.89 -0.71
CA CYS A 100 -6.98 -5.93 -1.39
C CYS A 100 -5.72 -5.41 -2.09
N TYR A 101 -5.68 -4.16 -2.55
CA TYR A 101 -4.50 -3.57 -3.19
C TYR A 101 -3.32 -3.47 -2.21
N ALA A 102 -3.57 -3.11 -0.94
CA ALA A 102 -2.51 -3.03 0.06
C ALA A 102 -1.81 -4.38 0.26
N TRP A 103 -2.59 -5.46 0.32
CA TRP A 103 -2.08 -6.83 0.42
C TRP A 103 -1.31 -7.28 -0.83
N ILE A 104 -1.82 -6.96 -2.03
CA ILE A 104 -1.17 -7.31 -3.30
C ILE A 104 0.18 -6.60 -3.42
N GLU A 105 0.24 -5.30 -3.15
CA GLU A 105 1.48 -4.51 -3.19
C GLU A 105 2.50 -5.01 -2.16
N TYR A 106 2.04 -5.38 -0.95
CA TYR A 106 2.92 -5.93 0.07
C TYR A 106 3.54 -7.26 -0.36
N ALA A 107 2.72 -8.17 -0.89
CA ALA A 107 3.23 -9.44 -1.41
C ALA A 107 4.13 -9.26 -2.65
N ALA A 108 3.83 -8.27 -3.50
CA ALA A 108 4.67 -7.90 -4.65
C ALA A 108 6.04 -7.38 -4.21
N LEU A 109 6.11 -6.61 -3.11
CA LEU A 109 7.37 -6.19 -2.52
C LEU A 109 8.20 -7.41 -2.08
N GLU A 110 7.66 -8.31 -1.25
CA GLU A 110 8.40 -9.48 -0.77
C GLU A 110 8.85 -10.37 -1.94
N ARG A 111 8.01 -10.50 -2.97
CA ARG A 111 8.40 -11.16 -4.22
C ARG A 111 9.61 -10.49 -4.88
N SER A 112 9.62 -9.15 -4.98
CA SER A 112 10.74 -8.41 -5.57
C SER A 112 12.05 -8.58 -4.78
N LEU A 113 11.94 -8.86 -3.48
CA LEU A 113 13.07 -9.15 -2.59
C LEU A 113 13.52 -10.63 -2.67
N GLY A 114 12.78 -11.47 -3.38
CA GLY A 114 13.04 -12.92 -3.51
C GLY A 114 12.46 -13.77 -2.37
N GLU A 115 11.71 -13.17 -1.45
CA GLU A 115 11.14 -13.82 -0.26
C GLU A 115 9.78 -14.44 -0.57
N ILE A 116 9.78 -15.53 -1.35
CA ILE A 116 8.57 -16.20 -1.87
C ILE A 116 7.68 -16.73 -0.73
N GLU A 117 8.29 -17.32 0.31
CA GLU A 117 7.58 -17.88 1.46
C GLU A 117 6.82 -16.79 2.25
N ARG A 118 7.44 -15.61 2.40
CA ARG A 118 6.81 -14.47 3.07
C ARG A 118 5.67 -13.90 2.24
N ALA A 119 5.86 -13.74 0.94
CA ALA A 119 4.80 -13.32 0.03
C ALA A 119 3.58 -14.26 0.12
N ARG A 120 3.81 -15.58 0.19
CA ARG A 120 2.75 -16.58 0.40
C ARG A 120 2.03 -16.39 1.73
N SER A 121 2.77 -16.23 2.82
CA SER A 121 2.19 -15.98 4.14
C SER A 121 1.33 -14.71 4.18
N ILE A 122 1.74 -13.66 3.47
CA ILE A 122 0.96 -12.41 3.34
C ILE A 122 -0.37 -12.68 2.61
N PHE A 123 -0.34 -13.44 1.52
CA PHE A 123 -1.58 -13.82 0.81
C PHE A 123 -2.51 -14.67 1.68
N GLU A 124 -1.99 -15.64 2.42
CA GLU A 124 -2.75 -16.46 3.36
C GLU A 124 -3.41 -15.61 4.46
N ARG A 125 -2.64 -14.70 5.07
CA ARG A 125 -3.16 -13.71 6.04
C ARG A 125 -4.25 -12.82 5.45
N ALA A 126 -4.14 -12.47 4.18
CA ALA A 126 -5.15 -11.69 3.49
C ALA A 126 -6.44 -12.50 3.30
N PHE A 127 -6.36 -13.80 2.98
CA PHE A 127 -7.56 -14.65 2.85
C PHE A 127 -8.28 -14.91 4.17
N ASP A 128 -7.57 -14.92 5.29
CA ASP A 128 -8.15 -15.06 6.62
C ASP A 128 -8.97 -13.82 7.06
N GLN A 129 -8.85 -12.68 6.37
CA GLN A 129 -9.61 -11.49 6.71
C GLN A 129 -11.11 -11.64 6.33
N PRO A 130 -12.04 -11.48 7.28
CA PRO A 130 -13.45 -11.81 7.10
C PRO A 130 -14.24 -10.84 6.20
N LYS A 131 -13.66 -9.68 5.85
CA LYS A 131 -14.33 -8.61 5.08
C LYS A 131 -13.42 -8.03 4.00
N LEU A 132 -12.81 -8.90 3.18
CA LEU A 132 -12.03 -8.41 2.05
C LEU A 132 -12.94 -7.87 0.95
N GLU A 133 -12.65 -6.66 0.46
CA GLU A 133 -13.24 -6.16 -0.77
C GLU A 133 -12.52 -6.80 -1.97
N MET A 134 -13.28 -7.19 -3.00
CA MET A 134 -12.73 -7.71 -4.26
C MET A 134 -11.79 -8.93 -4.08
N ALA A 135 -12.23 -9.92 -3.30
CA ALA A 135 -11.47 -11.14 -3.01
C ALA A 135 -11.06 -11.94 -4.27
N ASP A 136 -11.72 -11.71 -5.40
CA ASP A 136 -11.38 -12.26 -6.72
C ASP A 136 -10.09 -11.67 -7.29
N LEU A 137 -9.84 -10.38 -7.06
CA LEU A 137 -8.63 -9.69 -7.55
C LEU A 137 -7.39 -10.20 -6.81
N LEU A 138 -7.48 -10.29 -5.48
CA LEU A 138 -6.43 -10.88 -4.65
C LEU A 138 -6.11 -12.31 -5.10
N TRP A 139 -7.14 -13.09 -5.45
CA TRP A 139 -6.96 -14.45 -5.93
C TRP A 139 -6.25 -14.52 -7.27
N LYS A 140 -6.62 -13.68 -8.24
CA LYS A 140 -5.93 -13.59 -9.53
C LYS A 140 -4.45 -13.27 -9.32
N ALA A 141 -4.15 -12.28 -8.49
CA ALA A 141 -2.77 -11.93 -8.16
C ALA A 141 -2.00 -13.10 -7.52
N TYR A 142 -2.64 -13.87 -6.63
CA TYR A 142 -2.03 -15.04 -6.02
C TYR A 142 -1.76 -16.17 -7.04
N VAL A 143 -2.70 -16.44 -7.94
CA VAL A 143 -2.52 -17.43 -9.00
C VAL A 143 -1.39 -17.03 -9.95
N ASP A 144 -1.32 -15.76 -10.34
CA ASP A 144 -0.26 -15.23 -11.20
C ASP A 144 1.10 -15.26 -10.49
N PHE A 145 1.13 -14.95 -9.18
CA PHE A 145 2.29 -15.12 -8.34
C PHE A 145 2.78 -16.57 -8.33
N SER A 146 1.89 -17.53 -8.03
CA SER A 146 2.27 -18.93 -7.92
C SER A 146 2.72 -19.53 -9.26
N LYS A 147 2.07 -19.18 -10.37
CA LYS A 147 2.48 -19.60 -11.71
C LYS A 147 3.89 -19.09 -12.04
N SER A 148 4.20 -17.86 -11.65
CA SER A 148 5.48 -17.24 -11.97
C SER A 148 6.62 -17.69 -11.06
N CYS A 149 6.35 -18.08 -9.81
CA CYS A 149 7.37 -18.41 -8.83
C CYS A 149 7.63 -19.91 -8.69
N LEU A 150 6.61 -20.76 -8.84
CA LEU A 150 6.71 -22.16 -8.40
C LEU A 150 6.70 -23.20 -9.52
N GLY A 151 6.22 -22.89 -10.73
CA GLY A 151 6.17 -23.87 -11.84
C GLY A 151 5.30 -25.12 -11.61
N GLU A 152 4.94 -25.44 -10.37
CA GLU A 152 4.06 -26.52 -9.98
C GLU A 152 2.63 -26.00 -9.79
N VAL A 153 1.80 -26.28 -10.78
CA VAL A 153 0.35 -25.99 -10.80
C VAL A 153 -0.41 -26.78 -9.72
N SER A 154 0.21 -27.84 -9.15
CA SER A 154 -0.41 -28.79 -8.22
C SER A 154 -0.88 -28.15 -6.91
N ASP A 155 -0.08 -27.27 -6.33
CA ASP A 155 -0.38 -26.66 -5.02
C ASP A 155 -1.48 -25.59 -5.14
N VAL A 156 -1.50 -24.87 -6.27
CA VAL A 156 -2.56 -23.90 -6.60
C VAL A 156 -3.89 -24.60 -6.82
N ASP A 157 -3.91 -25.73 -7.52
CA ASP A 157 -5.13 -26.51 -7.77
C ASP A 157 -5.71 -27.12 -6.48
N GLN A 158 -4.86 -27.52 -5.54
CA GLN A 158 -5.29 -27.98 -4.22
C GLN A 158 -5.88 -26.83 -3.39
N LEU A 159 -5.25 -25.66 -3.42
CA LEU A 159 -5.77 -24.45 -2.77
C LEU A 159 -7.08 -23.95 -3.42
N LEU A 160 -7.20 -24.02 -4.74
CA LEU A 160 -8.42 -23.73 -5.49
C LEU A 160 -9.56 -24.66 -5.09
N ARG A 161 -9.29 -25.97 -4.92
CA ARG A 161 -10.28 -26.94 -4.44
C ARG A 161 -10.68 -26.66 -2.99
N LYS A 162 -9.70 -26.42 -2.10
CA LYS A 162 -9.95 -26.12 -0.69
C LYS A 162 -10.80 -24.85 -0.52
N ARG A 163 -10.45 -23.77 -1.21
CA ARG A 163 -11.21 -22.51 -1.18
C ARG A 163 -12.58 -22.65 -1.83
N ARG A 164 -12.70 -23.40 -2.92
CA ARG A 164 -14.01 -23.71 -3.53
C ARG A 164 -14.92 -24.44 -2.54
N THR A 165 -14.41 -25.44 -1.83
CA THR A 165 -15.18 -26.12 -0.79
C THR A 165 -15.51 -25.19 0.40
N GLU A 166 -14.65 -24.23 0.74
CA GLU A 166 -14.92 -23.25 1.80
C GLU A 166 -15.94 -22.17 1.39
N LEU A 167 -15.95 -21.77 0.12
CA LEU A 167 -16.93 -20.84 -0.45
C LEU A 167 -18.28 -21.53 -0.72
N GLU A 168 -18.25 -22.81 -1.11
CA GLU A 168 -19.45 -23.66 -1.22
C GLU A 168 -20.02 -24.03 0.16
N ALA A 169 -19.20 -24.09 1.21
CA ALA A 169 -19.62 -24.35 2.59
C ALA A 169 -20.13 -23.11 3.33
N LYS A 170 -19.74 -21.90 2.89
CA LYS A 170 -20.31 -20.64 3.34
C LYS A 170 -21.43 -20.28 2.38
N ASP A 171 -22.63 -20.83 2.59
CA ASP A 171 -23.83 -20.46 1.84
C ASP A 171 -23.97 -18.93 1.77
N PHE A 172 -23.60 -18.34 0.63
CA PHE A 172 -23.79 -16.93 0.33
C PHE A 172 -25.11 -16.77 -0.43
N PRO A 173 -26.16 -16.18 0.19
CA PRO A 173 -27.51 -16.18 -0.37
C PRO A 173 -27.67 -15.57 -1.76
N TRP A 174 -26.78 -14.67 -2.19
CA TRP A 174 -26.82 -14.03 -3.53
C TRP A 174 -26.45 -14.98 -4.68
N MET A 175 -25.88 -16.15 -4.38
CA MET A 175 -25.46 -17.14 -5.37
C MET A 175 -26.58 -18.13 -5.76
N MET A 176 -27.70 -18.12 -5.03
CA MET A 176 -28.91 -18.89 -5.38
C MET A 176 -29.55 -18.33 -6.67
N ASP A 177 -29.55 -17.01 -6.85
CA ASP A 177 -30.23 -16.33 -7.97
C ASP A 177 -29.59 -16.57 -9.35
N LEU A 178 -28.34 -17.07 -9.40
CA LEU A 178 -27.62 -17.39 -10.64
C LEU A 178 -27.81 -18.84 -11.11
N LYS A 179 -28.30 -19.73 -10.24
CA LYS A 179 -28.60 -21.14 -10.61
C LYS A 179 -29.99 -21.30 -11.22
N ASP A 180 -30.85 -20.31 -11.08
CA ASP A 180 -32.26 -20.36 -11.49
C ASP A 180 -32.56 -19.69 -12.83
N THR A 181 -31.56 -19.19 -13.58
CA THR A 181 -31.79 -18.80 -14.98
C THR A 181 -31.76 -20.06 -15.85
N PRO A 182 -32.91 -20.53 -16.38
CA PRO A 182 -32.92 -21.68 -17.27
C PRO A 182 -32.14 -21.33 -18.55
N PRO A 183 -31.42 -22.30 -19.14
CA PRO A 183 -30.71 -22.06 -20.39
C PRO A 183 -31.72 -21.65 -21.48
N ALA A 184 -31.53 -20.46 -22.04
CA ALA A 184 -32.20 -20.02 -23.26
C ALA A 184 -31.57 -20.67 -24.50
#